data_AF-A0A9D0VCT3-F1
#
_entry.id   AF-A0A9D0VCT3-F1
#
_cell.length_a   1.000
_cell.length_b   1.000
_cell.length_c   1.000
_cell.angle_alpha   90.00
_cell.angle_beta   90.00
_cell.angle_gamma   90.00
#
_symmetry.space_group_name_H-M   'P 1'
#
loop_
_entity.id
_entity.type
_entity.pdbx_description
1 polymer ?
#
loop_
_entity_poly.entity_id
_entity_poly.type
_entity_poly.pdbx_seq_one_letter_code
_entity_poly.pdbx_strand_id
1 'polypeptide(L)'
;KIHQHWCGEPSCTVEEDAFGLPVPPEGAEPIPWKKVHDLPDYVHFSHKRHVRGGVDCTECHGQIKLQGEYEIVPIANDPKARTYRKVEDVMIREATLQMGWCLGCHQHHPSINENYGDKADLRRAELKDCWTCHK
;
A
#
# COMPACT_ATOMS: atom_id res chain seq x y z
N LYS A 1 8.62 -3.87 -14.79
CA LYS A 1 9.01 -2.43 -14.72
C LYS A 1 10.37 -2.24 -14.06
N ILE A 2 10.66 -2.83 -12.89
CA ILE A 2 11.97 -2.71 -12.23
C ILE A 2 13.11 -3.24 -13.11
N HIS A 3 12.92 -4.46 -13.66
CA HIS A 3 13.85 -5.05 -14.61
C HIS A 3 14.12 -4.15 -15.83
N GLN A 4 13.08 -3.61 -16.48
CA GLN A 4 13.20 -2.68 -17.63
C GLN A 4 13.72 -1.28 -17.25
N HIS A 5 13.61 -0.87 -15.99
CA HIS A 5 14.08 0.44 -15.50
C HIS A 5 15.60 0.44 -15.35
N TRP A 6 16.18 -0.68 -14.92
CA TRP A 6 17.63 -0.83 -14.77
C TRP A 6 18.32 -1.47 -15.96
N CYS A 7 17.62 -2.33 -16.70
CA CYS A 7 18.10 -2.92 -17.93
C CYS A 7 17.38 -2.30 -19.12
N GLY A 8 18.10 -1.48 -19.89
CA GLY A 8 17.60 -0.82 -21.10
C GLY A 8 17.23 -1.76 -22.26
N GLU A 9 17.43 -3.07 -22.14
CA GLU A 9 17.04 -4.07 -23.15
C GLU A 9 16.31 -5.30 -22.54
N PRO A 10 15.39 -5.93 -23.30
CA PRO A 10 14.59 -7.08 -22.83
C PRO A 10 15.38 -8.37 -22.55
N SER A 11 16.65 -8.44 -22.94
CA SER A 11 17.53 -9.62 -22.85
C SER A 11 18.50 -9.60 -21.65
N CYS A 12 18.55 -8.48 -20.94
CA CYS A 12 19.43 -8.32 -19.78
C CYS A 12 18.97 -9.23 -18.64
N THR A 13 19.88 -9.91 -17.97
CA THR A 13 19.58 -10.63 -16.73
C THR A 13 19.96 -9.73 -15.56
N VAL A 14 19.03 -9.54 -14.62
CA VAL A 14 19.34 -8.91 -13.32
C VAL A 14 19.59 -10.03 -12.33
N GLU A 15 20.60 -9.89 -11.48
CA GLU A 15 20.78 -10.81 -10.36
C GLU A 15 19.53 -10.76 -9.47
N GLU A 16 19.14 -11.90 -8.90
CA GLU A 16 18.00 -12.00 -7.99
C GLU A 16 18.49 -12.24 -6.56
N ASP A 17 17.81 -11.63 -5.58
CA ASP A 17 18.07 -11.89 -4.18
C ASP A 17 17.44 -13.23 -3.71
N ALA A 18 17.62 -13.56 -2.43
CA ALA A 18 17.05 -14.78 -1.83
C ALA A 18 15.51 -14.86 -1.86
N PHE A 19 14.83 -13.76 -2.21
CA PHE A 19 13.38 -13.67 -2.34
C PHE A 19 12.93 -13.65 -3.81
N GLY A 20 13.84 -13.84 -4.76
CA GLY A 20 13.56 -13.78 -6.19
C GLY A 20 13.27 -12.36 -6.69
N LEU A 21 13.73 -11.33 -5.97
CA LEU A 21 13.56 -9.93 -6.35
C LEU A 21 14.80 -9.44 -7.11
N PRO A 22 14.61 -8.62 -8.16
CA PRO A 22 15.72 -8.10 -8.95
C PRO A 22 16.61 -7.17 -8.10
N VAL A 23 17.91 -7.45 -8.10
CA VAL A 23 18.94 -6.65 -7.44
C VAL A 23 19.36 -5.50 -8.37
N PRO A 24 19.39 -4.25 -7.88
CA PRO A 24 19.90 -3.13 -8.66
C PRO A 24 21.40 -3.31 -8.96
N PRO A 25 21.86 -3.11 -10.21
CA PRO A 25 23.28 -3.10 -10.51
C PRO A 25 23.99 -1.94 -9.80
N GLU A 26 25.29 -2.09 -9.58
CA GLU A 26 26.10 -1.06 -8.95
C GLU A 26 26.04 0.26 -9.74
N GLY A 27 25.58 1.34 -9.10
CA GLY A 27 25.36 2.64 -9.74
C GLY A 27 23.99 2.84 -10.39
N ALA A 28 23.03 1.91 -10.23
CA ALA A 28 21.67 2.05 -10.75
C ALA A 28 20.92 3.25 -10.15
N GLU A 29 20.18 3.97 -10.99
CA GLU A 29 19.28 5.02 -10.51
C GLU A 29 18.13 4.44 -9.67
N PRO A 30 17.78 5.06 -8.53
CA PRO A 30 16.64 4.63 -7.74
C PRO A 30 15.35 4.56 -8.56
N ILE A 31 14.51 3.57 -8.28
CA ILE A 31 13.18 3.51 -8.89
C ILE A 31 12.38 4.74 -8.44
N PRO A 32 11.80 5.51 -9.36
CA PRO A 32 10.98 6.68 -9.02
C PRO A 32 9.60 6.22 -8.53
N TRP A 33 9.54 5.70 -7.30
CA TRP A 33 8.31 5.22 -6.69
C TRP A 33 7.29 6.35 -6.57
N LYS A 34 6.11 6.14 -7.17
CA LYS A 34 4.96 7.01 -6.95
C LYS A 34 4.18 6.49 -5.75
N LYS A 35 4.08 7.30 -4.69
CA LYS A 35 3.24 6.97 -3.53
C LYS A 35 1.76 6.94 -3.94
N VAL A 36 1.06 5.89 -3.53
CA VAL A 36 -0.39 5.73 -3.78
C VAL A 36 -1.20 6.44 -2.69
N HIS A 37 -0.80 6.27 -1.42
CA HIS A 37 -1.32 7.02 -0.30
C HIS A 37 -0.31 8.08 0.12
N ASP A 38 -0.48 9.27 -0.43
CA ASP A 38 0.35 10.43 -0.12
C ASP A 38 -0.46 11.40 0.75
N LEU A 39 -0.17 11.38 2.06
CA LEU A 39 -0.78 12.29 3.02
C LEU A 39 -0.09 13.65 2.93
N PRO A 40 -0.81 14.76 3.21
CA PRO A 40 -0.18 16.07 3.29
C PRO A 40 0.94 16.10 4.34
N ASP A 41 2.01 16.86 4.09
CA ASP A 41 3.20 16.90 4.96
C ASP A 41 2.91 17.38 6.39
N TYR A 42 1.87 18.19 6.57
CA TYR A 42 1.41 18.67 7.88
C TYR A 42 0.56 17.64 8.65
N VAL A 43 0.45 16.41 8.15
CA VAL A 43 -0.21 15.28 8.81
C VAL A 43 0.83 14.23 9.18
N HIS A 44 1.01 14.02 10.48
CA HIS A 44 1.90 12.99 10.99
C HIS A 44 1.14 11.66 11.19
N PHE A 45 1.36 10.72 10.28
CA PHE A 45 0.84 9.35 10.38
C PHE A 45 1.88 8.36 10.94
N SER A 46 1.46 7.45 11.82
CA SER A 46 2.33 6.42 12.40
C SER A 46 1.72 5.03 12.32
N HIS A 47 2.25 4.15 11.47
CA HIS A 47 1.84 2.75 11.37
C HIS A 47 1.89 2.03 12.72
N LYS A 48 2.92 2.29 13.52
CA LYS A 48 3.15 1.63 14.82
C LYS A 48 1.95 1.75 15.77
N ARG A 49 1.24 2.89 15.76
CA ARG A 49 0.07 3.11 16.63
C ARG A 49 -1.13 2.28 16.18
N HIS A 50 -1.34 2.19 14.87
CA HIS A 50 -2.48 1.50 14.27
C HIS A 50 -2.33 -0.02 14.34
N VAL A 51 -1.16 -0.55 13.98
CA VAL A 51 -0.85 -1.98 14.08
C VAL A 51 -0.95 -2.47 15.53
N ARG A 52 -0.45 -1.68 16.50
CA ARG A 52 -0.59 -2.01 17.93
C ARG A 52 -2.03 -1.92 18.45
N GLY A 53 -2.88 -1.12 17.78
CA GLY A 53 -4.31 -1.01 18.08
C GLY A 53 -5.16 -2.10 17.41
N GLY A 54 -4.54 -3.06 16.74
CA GLY A 54 -5.22 -4.19 16.08
C GLY A 54 -5.91 -3.83 14.77
N VAL A 55 -5.52 -2.73 14.10
CA VAL A 55 -6.04 -2.37 12.77
C VAL A 55 -5.32 -3.20 11.71
N ASP A 56 -6.06 -3.93 10.89
CA ASP A 56 -5.48 -4.76 9.83
C ASP A 56 -5.02 -3.91 8.64
N CYS A 57 -3.95 -4.36 7.96
CA CYS A 57 -3.39 -3.68 6.79
C CYS A 57 -4.44 -3.44 5.70
N THR A 58 -5.36 -4.39 5.52
CA THR A 58 -6.37 -4.36 4.47
C THR A 58 -7.47 -3.34 4.72
N GLU A 59 -7.66 -2.89 5.96
CA GLU A 59 -8.62 -1.84 6.29
C GLU A 59 -8.20 -0.49 5.72
N CYS A 60 -6.88 -0.23 5.64
CA CYS A 60 -6.31 0.99 5.09
C CYS A 60 -5.89 0.86 3.63
N HIS A 61 -5.31 -0.28 3.24
CA HIS A 61 -4.67 -0.46 1.93
C HIS A 61 -5.48 -1.32 0.95
N GLY A 62 -6.64 -1.84 1.37
CA GLY A 62 -7.42 -2.77 0.56
C GLY A 62 -6.76 -4.14 0.48
N GLN A 63 -7.17 -4.95 -0.48
CA GLN A 63 -6.65 -6.32 -0.62
C GLN A 63 -5.25 -6.36 -1.25
N ILE A 64 -4.24 -5.84 -0.53
CA ILE A 64 -2.84 -5.72 -0.98
C ILE A 64 -2.25 -7.04 -1.52
N LYS A 65 -2.71 -8.19 -1.03
CA LYS A 65 -2.27 -9.51 -1.50
C LYS A 65 -2.70 -9.78 -2.95
N LEU A 66 -3.82 -9.21 -3.37
CA LEU A 66 -4.35 -9.34 -4.74
C LEU A 66 -3.88 -8.18 -5.64
N GLN A 67 -3.30 -7.13 -5.07
CA GLN A 67 -2.83 -5.97 -5.81
C GLN A 67 -1.52 -6.29 -6.53
N GLY A 68 -1.51 -6.14 -7.85
CA GLY A 68 -0.37 -6.51 -8.69
C GLY A 68 -0.43 -7.92 -9.26
N GLU A 69 -1.55 -8.64 -9.13
CA GLU A 69 -1.77 -9.85 -9.92
C GLU A 69 -1.85 -9.53 -11.42
N TYR A 70 -1.17 -10.35 -12.20
CA TYR A 70 -1.16 -10.30 -13.66
C TYR A 70 -2.42 -11.00 -14.17
N GLU A 71 -3.19 -10.38 -15.06
CA GLU A 71 -4.24 -11.14 -15.75
C GLU A 71 -3.56 -12.07 -16.76
N ILE A 72 -3.88 -13.36 -16.68
CA ILE A 72 -3.49 -14.32 -17.70
C ILE A 72 -4.45 -14.15 -18.89
N VAL A 73 -3.97 -13.57 -19.98
CA VAL A 73 -4.77 -13.36 -21.20
C VAL A 73 -4.35 -14.29 -22.33
N PRO A 74 -5.26 -14.65 -23.25
CA PRO A 74 -4.92 -15.36 -24.48
C PRO A 74 -3.99 -14.51 -25.36
N ILE A 75 -2.99 -15.13 -25.98
CA ILE A 75 -2.21 -14.45 -27.03
C ILE A 75 -3.08 -14.34 -28.28
N ALA A 76 -3.17 -13.14 -28.87
CA ALA A 76 -4.06 -12.84 -30.01
C ALA A 76 -3.87 -13.78 -31.22
N ASN A 77 -2.71 -14.42 -31.35
CA ASN A 77 -2.37 -15.33 -32.44
C ASN A 77 -2.07 -16.77 -31.99
N ASP A 78 -2.30 -17.11 -30.72
CA ASP A 78 -2.20 -18.49 -30.25
C ASP A 78 -3.20 -18.72 -29.09
N PRO A 79 -4.37 -19.30 -29.36
CA PRO A 79 -5.40 -19.52 -28.36
C PRO A 79 -5.01 -20.56 -27.28
N LYS A 80 -3.87 -21.25 -27.43
CA LYS A 80 -3.32 -22.15 -26.41
C LYS A 80 -2.18 -21.52 -25.61
N ALA A 81 -1.57 -20.45 -26.11
CA ALA A 81 -0.57 -19.70 -25.35
C ALA A 81 -1.23 -18.64 -24.47
N ARG A 82 -0.77 -18.59 -23.23
CA ARG A 82 -1.19 -17.59 -22.26
C ARG A 82 -0.05 -16.60 -22.05
N THR A 83 -0.35 -15.31 -22.04
CA THR A 83 0.61 -14.26 -21.70
C THR A 83 0.12 -13.46 -20.50
N TYR A 84 1.05 -12.85 -19.79
CA TYR A 84 0.76 -11.95 -18.68
C TYR A 84 0.40 -10.57 -19.27
N ARG A 85 -0.88 -10.16 -19.18
CA ARG A 85 -1.27 -8.78 -19.47
C ARG A 85 -0.93 -7.93 -18.27
N LYS A 86 -0.21 -6.85 -18.54
CA LYS A 86 0.05 -5.78 -17.57
C LYS A 86 -1.29 -5.21 -17.14
N VAL A 87 -1.71 -5.48 -15.91
CA VAL A 87 -2.72 -4.64 -15.25
C VAL A 87 -2.05 -3.28 -15.07
N GLU A 88 -2.61 -2.24 -15.70
CA GLU A 88 -1.98 -0.92 -15.74
C GLU A 88 -1.70 -0.36 -14.33
N ASP A 89 -2.50 -0.80 -13.34
CA ASP A 89 -2.47 -0.36 -11.95
C ASP A 89 -1.92 -1.45 -11.03
N VAL A 90 -0.67 -1.26 -10.59
CA VAL A 90 -0.10 -1.97 -9.43
C VAL A 90 -0.43 -1.10 -8.21
N MET A 91 -1.25 -1.64 -7.30
CA MET A 91 -1.84 -0.95 -6.14
C MET A 91 -2.89 0.10 -6.50
N ILE A 92 -4.15 -0.16 -6.16
CA ILE A 92 -5.27 0.78 -6.31
C ILE A 92 -5.57 1.43 -4.95
N ARG A 93 -5.95 2.71 -4.99
CA ARG A 93 -6.34 3.45 -3.78
C ARG A 93 -7.79 3.13 -3.42
N GLU A 94 -8.02 1.95 -2.83
CA GLU A 94 -9.36 1.55 -2.36
C GLU A 94 -9.87 2.47 -1.24
N ALA A 95 -9.01 2.78 -0.27
CA ALA A 95 -9.28 3.82 0.73
C ALA A 95 -8.56 5.12 0.34
N THR A 96 -9.28 6.25 0.31
CA THR A 96 -8.66 7.54 -0.04
C THR A 96 -7.61 7.99 0.97
N LEU A 97 -7.65 7.44 2.20
CA LEU A 97 -6.85 7.82 3.38
C LEU A 97 -6.77 9.34 3.58
N GLN A 98 -7.79 10.07 3.15
CA GLN A 98 -7.92 11.50 3.41
C GLN A 98 -8.36 11.73 4.86
N MET A 99 -8.26 12.96 5.35
CA MET A 99 -8.63 13.29 6.73
C MET A 99 -10.05 12.84 7.11
N GLY A 100 -11.01 12.95 6.19
CA GLY A 100 -12.37 12.46 6.41
C GLY A 100 -12.43 10.96 6.68
N TRP A 101 -11.59 10.17 6.01
CA TRP A 101 -11.46 8.74 6.26
C TRP A 101 -10.83 8.48 7.64
N CYS A 102 -9.75 9.19 7.98
CA CYS A 102 -9.08 9.06 9.29
C CYS A 102 -10.04 9.36 10.44
N LEU A 103 -10.76 10.48 10.36
CA LEU A 103 -11.73 10.88 11.39
C LEU A 103 -12.91 9.91 11.46
N GLY A 104 -13.41 9.44 10.31
CA GLY A 104 -14.47 8.45 10.25
C GLY A 104 -14.09 7.13 10.94
N CYS A 105 -12.86 6.66 10.68
CA CYS A 105 -12.30 5.50 11.35
C CYS A 105 -12.18 5.74 12.86
N HIS A 106 -11.54 6.84 13.31
CA HIS A 106 -11.43 7.15 14.74
C HIS A 106 -12.77 7.35 15.45
N GLN A 107 -13.82 7.70 14.70
CA GLN A 107 -15.16 7.84 15.25
C GLN A 107 -15.89 6.51 15.44
N HIS A 108 -15.66 5.49 14.60
CA HIS A 108 -16.50 4.28 14.58
C HIS A 108 -15.73 2.95 14.66
N HIS A 109 -14.41 2.95 14.62
CA HIS A 109 -13.64 1.70 14.58
C HIS A 109 -13.93 0.83 15.82
N PRO A 110 -14.23 -0.48 15.63
CA PRO A 110 -14.62 -1.36 16.73
C PRO A 110 -13.48 -1.61 17.71
N SER A 111 -12.22 -1.59 17.26
CA SER A 111 -11.07 -1.80 18.15
C SER A 111 -10.95 -0.77 19.26
N ILE A 112 -11.57 0.42 19.14
CA ILE A 112 -11.60 1.37 20.25
C ILE A 112 -12.48 0.86 21.38
N ASN A 113 -13.61 0.24 21.07
CA ASN A 113 -14.47 -0.36 22.09
C ASN A 113 -13.78 -1.60 22.70
N GLU A 114 -13.19 -2.44 21.85
CA GLU A 114 -12.50 -3.66 22.28
C GLU A 114 -11.29 -3.36 23.19
N ASN A 115 -10.49 -2.35 22.86
CA ASN A 115 -9.28 -2.03 23.60
C ASN A 115 -9.51 -1.13 24.84
N TYR A 116 -10.59 -0.34 24.87
CA TYR A 116 -10.77 0.70 25.90
C TYR A 116 -12.06 0.58 26.72
N GLY A 117 -13.01 -0.28 26.35
CA GLY A 117 -14.22 -0.55 27.13
C GLY A 117 -14.96 0.73 27.55
N ASP A 118 -15.17 0.93 28.86
CA ASP A 118 -15.83 2.10 29.44
C ASP A 118 -15.16 3.45 29.09
N LYS A 119 -13.89 3.42 28.67
CA LYS A 119 -13.14 4.62 28.27
C LYS A 119 -13.18 4.87 26.76
N ALA A 120 -13.92 4.08 26.00
CA ALA A 120 -13.96 4.19 24.54
C ALA A 120 -14.37 5.60 24.08
N ASP A 121 -15.35 6.22 24.72
CA ASP A 121 -15.81 7.56 24.33
C ASP A 121 -14.74 8.63 24.56
N LEU A 122 -14.06 8.59 25.71
CA LEU A 122 -12.92 9.46 25.99
C LEU A 122 -11.81 9.25 24.95
N ARG A 123 -11.52 7.98 24.62
CA ARG A 123 -10.49 7.67 23.64
C ARG A 123 -10.83 8.15 22.24
N ARG A 124 -12.10 8.04 21.81
CA ARG A 124 -12.57 8.58 20.53
C ARG A 124 -12.43 10.09 20.49
N ALA A 125 -12.67 10.80 21.60
CA ALA A 125 -12.48 12.25 21.67
C ALA A 125 -11.01 12.64 21.47
N GLU A 126 -10.08 11.98 22.18
CA GLU A 126 -8.64 12.23 22.05
C GLU A 126 -8.09 11.94 20.65
N LEU A 127 -8.54 10.85 20.02
CA LEU A 127 -8.04 10.45 18.70
C LEU A 127 -8.50 11.38 17.57
N LYS A 128 -9.59 12.13 17.79
CA LYS A 128 -10.11 13.11 16.84
C LYS A 128 -9.63 14.53 17.14
N ASP A 129 -8.79 14.72 18.14
CA ASP A 129 -8.19 16.01 18.43
C ASP A 129 -7.20 16.42 17.33
N CYS A 130 -7.20 17.70 16.96
CA CYS A 130 -6.40 18.22 15.84
C CYS A 130 -4.90 17.95 16.05
N TRP A 131 -4.40 18.09 17.28
CA TRP A 131 -2.99 17.88 17.62
C TRP A 131 -2.54 16.43 17.51
N THR A 132 -3.47 15.47 17.55
CA THR A 132 -3.12 14.05 17.42
C THR A 132 -2.49 13.73 16.07
N CYS A 133 -2.94 14.41 15.01
CA CYS A 133 -2.49 14.23 13.63
C CYS A 133 -1.66 15.41 13.10
N HIS A 134 -1.95 16.64 13.54
CA HIS A 134 -1.26 17.86 13.13
C HIS A 134 -0.28 18.31 14.20
N LYS A 135 0.88 17.65 14.24
CA LYS A 135 1.96 17.95 15.18
C LYS A 135 2.95 18.98 14.63
#